data_AF-A0A453JKZ2-F1
#
_entry.id   AF-A0A453JKZ2-F1
#
_cell.length_a   1.000
_cell.length_b   1.000
_cell.length_c   1.000
_cell.angle_alpha   90.00
_cell.angle_beta   90.00
_cell.angle_gamma   90.00
#
_symmetry.space_group_name_H-M   'P 1'
#
loop_
_entity.id
_entity.type
_entity.pdbx_description
1 polymer ?
#
loop_
_entity_poly.entity_id
_entity_poly.type
_entity_poly.pdbx_seq_one_letter_code
_entity_poly.pdbx_strand_id
1 'polypeptide(L)'
;MASLNAKASTGHLRVYGPALHDYGAPLMKDRDQEASLLLLKIRHHYEEALGRLTFRWLSDVCLGVCVGLLDPVSNIIASTLLAAAEAPVDTGGPTAVDGPRLRDMERRSLDGLVAFLTCFFPYLADWEAVRYLLLAEADPIVAARIVIEYRGVRCFREGSAAARGALKLALHCAMVAAKHPCPSQLADAWLSLSSSLNNVVPLLSGVQPNFPRDILHSFHTLVKETAHSPCPPPDGSLVRPWKLAARCRKHAPKLTYRHSWSLTRVLLDTIHGFYLQALARLPVGYHRSLLDAGHCYGPFDPVSNIIVNTIWYQATFPPLSQQDELDIVSTLCLMRIEARSFYGLVSFLCTCYQDLDTDQAIRFLLDTALNLSATKHCSSVKEEQEAYRAAAIAAWHPRPDAQAGFLSSLKAMLVAPHVLSLLQDGEASSHF
;
A
#
# COMPACT_ATOMS: atom_id res chain seq x y z
N MET A 1 -1.60 1.48 18.58
CA MET A 1 -2.10 2.70 17.89
C MET A 1 -1.77 3.93 18.71
N ALA A 2 -2.09 5.15 18.28
CA ALA A 2 -1.86 6.36 19.08
C ALA A 2 -3.01 6.54 20.09
N SER A 3 -2.74 6.61 21.39
CA SER A 3 -3.73 6.91 22.44
C SER A 3 -3.40 8.21 23.15
N LEU A 4 -4.43 8.91 23.62
CA LEU A 4 -4.25 10.13 24.40
C LEU A 4 -3.51 9.82 25.70
N ASN A 5 -2.39 10.50 25.93
CA ASN A 5 -1.60 10.37 27.13
C ASN A 5 -2.18 11.31 28.20
N ALA A 6 -2.95 10.75 29.13
CA ALA A 6 -3.64 11.52 30.17
C ALA A 6 -2.68 12.35 31.06
N LYS A 7 -1.43 11.90 31.27
CA LYS A 7 -0.45 12.65 32.08
C LYS A 7 0.13 13.86 31.34
N ALA A 8 0.17 13.80 30.01
CA ALA A 8 0.74 14.85 29.17
C ALA A 8 -0.31 15.75 28.52
N SER A 9 -1.59 15.41 28.65
CA SER A 9 -2.71 16.17 28.08
C SER A 9 -3.35 17.07 29.14
N THR A 10 -3.53 18.36 28.83
CA THR A 10 -4.09 19.35 29.76
C THR A 10 -4.86 20.42 29.02
N GLY A 11 -6.11 20.68 29.41
CA GLY A 11 -6.94 21.71 28.77
C GLY A 11 -7.08 21.48 27.27
N HIS A 12 -6.56 22.40 26.46
CA HIS A 12 -6.57 22.34 24.99
C HIS A 12 -5.49 21.40 24.41
N LEU A 13 -4.47 21.03 25.20
CA LEU A 13 -3.31 20.25 24.77
C LEU A 13 -3.62 18.75 24.71
N ARG A 14 -3.59 18.15 23.51
CA ARG A 14 -3.89 16.72 23.29
C ARG A 14 -2.65 15.98 22.80
N VAL A 15 -1.96 15.32 23.73
CA VAL A 15 -0.70 14.61 23.46
C VAL A 15 -0.98 13.12 23.26
N TYR A 16 -0.63 12.61 22.08
CA TYR A 16 -0.79 11.21 21.73
C TYR A 16 0.53 10.45 21.81
N GLY A 17 0.47 9.19 22.22
CA GLY A 17 1.62 8.29 22.28
C GLY A 17 1.25 6.84 21.98
N PRO A 18 2.21 5.91 22.06
CA PRO A 18 1.98 4.50 21.79
C PRO A 18 0.95 3.91 22.76
N ALA A 19 -0.10 3.30 22.22
CA ALA A 19 -1.09 2.51 22.93
C ALA A 19 -0.65 1.05 23.01
N LEU A 20 -0.78 0.45 24.19
CA LEU A 20 -0.42 -0.94 24.49
C LEU A 20 -1.49 -1.97 24.10
N HIS A 21 -2.71 -1.55 23.72
CA HIS A 21 -3.81 -2.47 23.45
C HIS A 21 -4.63 -2.17 22.18
N ASP A 22 -5.17 -3.30 21.69
CA ASP A 22 -6.02 -3.66 20.55
C ASP A 22 -5.80 -2.99 19.19
N TYR A 23 -5.37 -3.83 18.26
CA TYR A 23 -5.39 -3.56 16.83
C TYR A 23 -6.86 -3.43 16.46
N GLY A 24 -7.30 -2.33 15.84
CA GLY A 24 -8.69 -2.10 15.38
C GLY A 24 -9.22 -3.11 14.34
N ALA A 25 -8.97 -4.39 14.57
CA ALA A 25 -9.46 -5.54 13.86
C ALA A 25 -10.92 -5.77 14.28
N PRO A 26 -11.78 -6.17 13.33
CA PRO A 26 -13.13 -6.60 13.64
C PRO A 26 -13.12 -7.81 14.58
N LEU A 27 -14.26 -8.04 15.23
CA LEU A 27 -14.48 -9.27 15.97
C LEU A 27 -14.27 -10.47 15.04
N MET A 28 -13.76 -11.60 15.56
CA MET A 28 -13.50 -12.78 14.73
C MET A 28 -14.75 -13.23 13.94
N LYS A 29 -15.94 -13.14 14.54
CA LYS A 29 -17.21 -13.45 13.88
C LYS A 29 -17.47 -12.61 12.62
N ASP A 30 -17.15 -11.32 12.66
CA ASP A 30 -17.35 -10.43 11.51
C ASP A 30 -16.36 -10.78 10.39
N ARG A 31 -15.11 -11.12 10.76
CA ARG A 31 -14.08 -11.56 9.82
C ARG A 31 -14.47 -12.87 9.14
N ASP A 32 -14.99 -13.82 9.90
CA ASP A 32 -15.46 -15.12 9.38
C ASP A 32 -16.66 -14.94 8.45
N GLN A 33 -17.55 -14.00 8.77
CA GLN A 33 -18.68 -13.64 7.93
C GLN A 33 -18.22 -13.02 6.60
N GLU A 34 -17.29 -12.06 6.63
CA GLU A 34 -16.73 -11.45 5.41
C GLU A 34 -16.01 -12.50 4.53
N ALA A 35 -15.23 -13.39 5.13
CA ALA A 35 -14.56 -14.48 4.42
C ALA A 35 -15.58 -15.46 3.79
N SER A 36 -16.66 -15.78 4.49
CA SER A 36 -17.73 -16.64 3.99
C SER A 36 -18.46 -16.00 2.80
N LEU A 37 -18.72 -14.69 2.85
CA LEU A 37 -19.32 -13.94 1.74
C LEU A 37 -18.40 -13.88 0.52
N LEU A 38 -17.10 -13.74 0.74
CA LEU A 38 -16.11 -13.75 -0.34
C LEU A 38 -16.03 -15.14 -1.01
N LEU A 39 -16.04 -16.22 -0.22
CA LEU A 39 -16.10 -17.59 -0.75
C LEU A 39 -17.34 -17.82 -1.62
N LEU A 40 -18.51 -17.28 -1.22
CA LEU A 40 -19.73 -17.37 -2.02
C LEU A 40 -19.58 -16.67 -3.37
N LYS A 41 -18.90 -15.50 -3.43
CA LYS A 41 -18.60 -14.82 -4.69
C LYS A 41 -17.64 -15.63 -5.56
N ILE A 42 -16.57 -16.16 -4.97
CA ILE A 42 -15.60 -17.03 -5.67
C ILE A 42 -16.31 -18.25 -6.26
N ARG A 43 -17.22 -18.86 -5.52
CA ARG A 43 -18.05 -19.98 -5.99
C ARG A 43 -18.86 -19.61 -7.23
N HIS A 44 -19.54 -18.46 -7.21
CA HIS A 44 -20.32 -18.00 -8.35
C HIS A 44 -19.46 -17.84 -9.61
N HIS A 45 -18.23 -17.30 -9.46
CA HIS A 45 -17.28 -17.17 -10.56
C HIS A 45 -16.84 -18.52 -11.12
N TYR A 46 -16.63 -19.52 -10.26
CA TYR A 46 -16.37 -20.89 -10.71
C TYR A 46 -17.57 -21.49 -11.45
N GLU A 47 -18.79 -21.35 -10.92
CA GLU A 47 -20.00 -21.84 -11.57
C GLU A 47 -20.18 -21.22 -12.97
N GLU A 48 -19.91 -19.92 -13.10
CA GLU A 48 -19.92 -19.21 -14.39
C GLU A 48 -18.80 -19.69 -15.34
N ALA A 49 -17.56 -19.80 -14.84
CA ALA A 49 -16.42 -20.26 -15.64
C ALA A 49 -16.61 -21.71 -16.12
N LEU A 50 -17.08 -22.60 -15.25
CA LEU A 50 -17.39 -23.99 -15.56
C LEU A 50 -18.55 -24.08 -16.57
N GLY A 51 -19.53 -23.19 -16.48
CA GLY A 51 -20.60 -23.08 -17.48
C GLY A 51 -20.12 -22.66 -18.87
N ARG A 52 -18.98 -21.96 -18.97
CA ARG A 52 -18.36 -21.56 -20.26
C ARG A 52 -17.39 -22.60 -20.80
N LEU A 53 -16.72 -23.35 -19.93
CA LEU A 53 -15.77 -24.39 -20.30
C LEU A 53 -16.50 -25.66 -20.77
N THR A 54 -16.01 -26.29 -21.85
CA THR A 54 -16.58 -27.55 -22.34
C THR A 54 -16.14 -28.72 -21.43
N PHE A 55 -17.02 -29.72 -21.21
CA PHE A 55 -16.79 -30.90 -20.35
C PHE A 55 -15.47 -31.65 -20.63
N ARG A 56 -14.94 -31.55 -21.86
CA ARG A 56 -13.65 -32.14 -22.28
C ARG A 56 -12.43 -31.56 -21.53
N TRP A 57 -12.54 -30.38 -20.93
CA TRP A 57 -11.43 -29.68 -20.26
C TRP A 57 -11.50 -29.77 -18.73
N LEU A 58 -12.47 -30.52 -18.20
CA LEU A 58 -12.66 -30.78 -16.76
C LEU A 58 -11.86 -32.01 -16.29
N SER A 59 -10.63 -32.19 -16.76
CA SER A 59 -9.80 -33.30 -16.28
C SER A 59 -9.43 -33.10 -14.79
N ASP A 60 -9.24 -34.22 -14.09
CA ASP A 60 -9.02 -34.33 -12.63
C ASP A 60 -7.85 -33.49 -12.05
N VAL A 61 -7.02 -32.83 -12.86
CA VAL A 61 -5.69 -32.35 -12.44
C VAL A 61 -5.51 -30.82 -12.44
N CYS A 62 -6.28 -30.04 -13.22
CA CYS A 62 -5.89 -28.63 -13.48
C CYS A 62 -7.06 -27.66 -13.73
N LEU A 63 -8.02 -27.57 -12.82
CA LEU A 63 -8.92 -26.41 -12.84
C LEU A 63 -8.17 -25.16 -12.38
N GLY A 64 -8.25 -24.12 -13.20
CA GLY A 64 -7.56 -22.86 -13.01
C GLY A 64 -7.95 -22.13 -11.72
N VAL A 65 -7.06 -21.28 -11.23
CA VAL A 65 -7.29 -20.46 -10.02
C VAL A 65 -7.85 -19.09 -10.41
N CYS A 66 -8.55 -18.46 -9.46
CA CYS A 66 -9.16 -17.13 -9.60
C CYS A 66 -8.14 -15.97 -9.58
N VAL A 67 -6.85 -16.28 -9.43
CA VAL A 67 -5.76 -15.30 -9.35
C VAL A 67 -5.22 -15.00 -10.76
N GLY A 68 -5.10 -13.71 -11.08
CA GLY A 68 -4.55 -13.25 -12.36
C GLY A 68 -4.63 -11.75 -12.54
N LEU A 69 -4.54 -11.29 -13.78
CA LEU A 69 -4.56 -9.87 -14.15
C LEU A 69 -5.88 -9.40 -14.79
N LEU A 70 -6.89 -10.28 -14.83
CA LEU A 70 -8.22 -10.04 -15.39
C LEU A 70 -9.30 -10.23 -14.32
N ASP A 71 -10.57 -10.15 -14.73
CA ASP A 71 -11.69 -10.49 -13.86
C ASP A 71 -11.63 -11.96 -13.40
N PRO A 72 -12.25 -12.30 -12.25
CA PRO A 72 -12.26 -13.63 -11.67
C PRO A 72 -12.56 -14.77 -12.65
N VAL A 73 -13.59 -14.62 -13.50
CA VAL A 73 -14.03 -15.66 -14.43
C VAL A 73 -12.99 -15.85 -15.54
N SER A 74 -12.51 -14.75 -16.12
CA SER A 74 -11.43 -14.78 -17.12
C SER A 74 -10.14 -15.39 -16.56
N ASN A 75 -9.79 -15.13 -15.28
CA ASN A 75 -8.61 -15.72 -14.65
C ASN A 75 -8.74 -17.24 -14.53
N ILE A 76 -9.92 -17.74 -14.13
CA ILE A 76 -10.19 -19.18 -14.03
C ILE A 76 -10.08 -19.83 -15.40
N ILE A 77 -10.72 -19.25 -16.43
CA ILE A 77 -10.68 -19.78 -17.80
C ILE A 77 -9.26 -19.76 -18.34
N ALA A 78 -8.55 -18.63 -18.27
CA ALA A 78 -7.18 -18.51 -18.76
C ALA A 78 -6.23 -19.50 -18.07
N SER A 79 -6.31 -19.63 -16.75
CA SER A 79 -5.49 -20.57 -15.98
C SER A 79 -5.80 -22.03 -16.36
N THR A 80 -7.07 -22.35 -16.62
CA THR A 80 -7.47 -23.69 -17.08
C THR A 80 -6.94 -23.98 -18.48
N LEU A 81 -7.03 -23.01 -19.40
CA LEU A 81 -6.49 -23.16 -20.76
C LEU A 81 -4.96 -23.31 -20.74
N LEU A 82 -4.25 -22.53 -19.91
CA LEU A 82 -2.80 -22.64 -19.76
C LEU A 82 -2.39 -24.05 -19.30
N ALA A 83 -3.10 -24.61 -18.32
CA ALA A 83 -2.78 -25.93 -17.80
C ALA A 83 -3.17 -27.08 -18.75
N ALA A 84 -4.19 -26.90 -19.59
CA ALA A 84 -4.62 -27.89 -20.58
C ALA A 84 -3.56 -28.21 -21.65
N ALA A 85 -2.62 -27.30 -21.93
CA ALA A 85 -1.51 -27.58 -22.85
C ALA A 85 -0.42 -28.49 -22.27
N GLU A 86 -0.33 -28.59 -20.95
CA GLU A 86 0.70 -29.35 -20.23
C GLU A 86 0.23 -30.78 -19.88
N ALA A 87 -1.07 -31.07 -20.03
CA ALA A 87 -1.65 -32.36 -19.69
C ALA A 87 -1.45 -33.42 -20.80
N PRO A 88 -0.98 -34.65 -20.48
CA PRO A 88 -0.95 -35.77 -21.42
C PRO A 88 -2.36 -36.13 -21.91
N VAL A 89 -2.48 -36.51 -23.18
CA VAL A 89 -3.76 -36.75 -23.89
C VAL A 89 -4.62 -37.89 -23.29
N ASP A 90 -4.08 -38.71 -22.37
CA ASP A 90 -4.66 -40.01 -21.97
C ASP A 90 -5.10 -40.16 -20.50
N THR A 91 -5.27 -39.09 -19.71
CA THR A 91 -5.80 -39.24 -18.34
C THR A 91 -7.32 -39.25 -18.30
N GLY A 92 -7.91 -40.43 -18.48
CA GLY A 92 -9.24 -40.81 -17.97
C GLY A 92 -10.46 -40.05 -18.52
N GLY A 93 -11.62 -40.73 -18.53
CA GLY A 93 -12.88 -40.10 -18.92
C GLY A 93 -13.25 -38.92 -17.99
N PRO A 94 -14.04 -37.94 -18.46
CA PRO A 94 -14.27 -36.71 -17.73
C PRO A 94 -15.14 -36.98 -16.50
N THR A 95 -14.66 -36.59 -15.32
CA THR A 95 -15.40 -36.64 -14.07
C THR A 95 -15.98 -35.25 -13.79
N ALA A 96 -17.27 -35.17 -13.46
CA ALA A 96 -17.89 -33.91 -13.06
C ALA A 96 -17.17 -33.35 -11.82
N VAL A 97 -17.10 -32.03 -11.70
CA VAL A 97 -16.54 -31.39 -10.50
C VAL A 97 -17.52 -31.56 -9.35
N ASP A 98 -17.24 -32.52 -8.46
CA ASP A 98 -18.08 -32.75 -7.29
C ASP A 98 -17.96 -31.63 -6.24
N GLY A 99 -18.99 -31.47 -5.42
CA GLY A 99 -19.07 -30.41 -4.40
C GLY A 99 -17.87 -30.27 -3.47
N PRO A 100 -17.23 -31.35 -2.97
CA PRO A 100 -16.02 -31.25 -2.15
C PRO A 100 -14.81 -30.66 -2.91
N ARG A 101 -14.68 -30.98 -4.20
CA ARG A 101 -13.58 -30.50 -5.06
C ARG A 101 -13.73 -29.00 -5.34
N LEU A 102 -14.96 -28.57 -5.65
CA LEU A 102 -15.25 -27.16 -5.84
C LEU A 102 -14.90 -26.34 -4.58
N ARG A 103 -15.24 -26.85 -3.39
CA ARG A 103 -14.87 -26.20 -2.11
C ARG A 103 -13.37 -26.11 -1.86
N ASP A 104 -12.58 -27.10 -2.28
CA ASP A 104 -11.12 -27.03 -2.19
C ASP A 104 -10.57 -25.92 -3.12
N MET A 105 -11.09 -25.85 -4.35
CA MET A 105 -10.71 -24.82 -5.32
C MET A 105 -11.10 -23.41 -4.88
N GLU A 106 -12.26 -23.24 -4.26
CA GLU A 106 -12.71 -21.99 -3.64
C GLU A 106 -11.71 -21.52 -2.58
N ARG A 107 -11.31 -22.42 -1.67
CA ARG A 107 -10.35 -22.12 -0.60
C ARG A 107 -8.97 -21.79 -1.13
N ARG A 108 -8.45 -22.58 -2.07
CA ARG A 108 -7.15 -22.31 -2.72
C ARG A 108 -7.14 -20.97 -3.44
N SER A 109 -8.23 -20.62 -4.13
CA SER A 109 -8.37 -19.31 -4.75
C SER A 109 -8.46 -18.18 -3.73
N LEU A 110 -9.17 -18.36 -2.61
CA LEU A 110 -9.19 -17.41 -1.51
C LEU A 110 -7.77 -17.19 -0.94
N ASP A 111 -7.06 -18.27 -0.62
CA ASP A 111 -5.69 -18.23 -0.09
C ASP A 111 -4.75 -17.50 -1.07
N GLY A 112 -4.86 -17.80 -2.36
CA GLY A 112 -4.12 -17.13 -3.43
C GLY A 112 -4.42 -15.63 -3.53
N LEU A 113 -5.69 -15.23 -3.52
CA LEU A 113 -6.09 -13.83 -3.60
C LEU A 113 -5.65 -13.02 -2.36
N VAL A 114 -5.76 -13.60 -1.16
CA VAL A 114 -5.29 -12.97 0.08
C VAL A 114 -3.77 -12.84 0.06
N ALA A 115 -3.05 -13.88 -0.35
CA ALA A 115 -1.59 -13.84 -0.51
C ALA A 115 -1.16 -12.82 -1.57
N PHE A 116 -1.88 -12.69 -2.68
CA PHE A 116 -1.62 -11.68 -3.70
C PHE A 116 -1.64 -10.28 -3.08
N LEU A 117 -2.73 -9.89 -2.41
CA LEU A 117 -2.87 -8.55 -1.84
C LEU A 117 -1.89 -8.28 -0.70
N THR A 118 -1.68 -9.24 0.19
CA THR A 118 -0.76 -9.06 1.33
C THR A 118 0.70 -9.04 0.90
N CYS A 119 1.09 -9.75 -0.17
CA CYS A 119 2.43 -9.64 -0.74
C CYS A 119 2.62 -8.35 -1.54
N PHE A 120 1.58 -7.89 -2.25
CA PHE A 120 1.64 -6.62 -2.98
C PHE A 120 1.60 -5.41 -2.04
N PHE A 121 0.89 -5.51 -0.91
CA PHE A 121 0.80 -4.50 0.14
C PHE A 121 1.17 -5.12 1.51
N PRO A 122 2.48 -5.24 1.84
CA PRO A 122 2.98 -5.93 3.04
C PRO A 122 2.48 -5.38 4.39
N TYR A 123 1.83 -4.21 4.38
CA TYR A 123 1.23 -3.61 5.56
C TYR A 123 -0.20 -4.08 5.84
N LEU A 124 -0.87 -4.76 4.90
CA LEU A 124 -2.22 -5.28 5.08
C LEU A 124 -2.21 -6.55 5.92
N ALA A 125 -3.17 -6.66 6.85
CA ALA A 125 -3.50 -7.94 7.46
C ALA A 125 -4.44 -8.76 6.57
N ASP A 126 -4.45 -10.08 6.73
CA ASP A 126 -5.27 -11.01 5.92
C ASP A 126 -6.75 -10.63 5.89
N TRP A 127 -7.30 -10.23 7.04
CA TRP A 127 -8.71 -9.83 7.14
C TRP A 127 -9.01 -8.54 6.37
N GLU A 128 -8.05 -7.63 6.25
CA GLU A 128 -8.21 -6.43 5.44
C GLU A 128 -8.19 -6.80 3.95
N ALA A 129 -7.29 -7.70 3.56
CA ALA A 129 -7.23 -8.23 2.20
C ALA A 129 -8.56 -8.89 1.81
N VAL A 130 -9.11 -9.76 2.67
CA VAL A 130 -10.45 -10.36 2.47
C VAL A 130 -11.51 -9.29 2.24
N ARG A 131 -11.51 -8.21 3.02
CA ARG A 131 -12.51 -7.16 2.86
C ARG A 131 -12.35 -6.39 1.55
N TYR A 132 -11.14 -6.05 1.16
CA TYR A 132 -10.90 -5.38 -0.13
C TYR A 132 -11.28 -6.28 -1.30
N LEU A 133 -11.03 -7.59 -1.21
CA LEU A 133 -11.47 -8.58 -2.20
C LEU A 133 -13.00 -8.69 -2.22
N LEU A 134 -13.66 -8.69 -1.07
CA LEU A 134 -15.13 -8.72 -0.99
C LEU A 134 -15.75 -7.51 -1.69
N LEU A 135 -15.18 -6.31 -1.48
CA LEU A 135 -15.58 -5.07 -2.16
C LEU A 135 -15.31 -5.11 -3.67
N ALA A 136 -14.23 -5.78 -4.08
CA ALA A 136 -13.82 -5.91 -5.46
C ALA A 136 -14.48 -7.10 -6.19
N GLU A 137 -15.47 -7.74 -5.58
CA GLU A 137 -16.09 -8.95 -6.13
C GLU A 137 -15.08 -10.07 -6.46
N ALA A 138 -14.07 -10.25 -5.60
CA ALA A 138 -12.93 -11.19 -5.76
C ALA A 138 -11.93 -10.84 -6.88
N ASP A 139 -12.05 -9.68 -7.54
CA ASP A 139 -11.07 -9.22 -8.53
C ASP A 139 -9.81 -8.66 -7.83
N PRO A 140 -8.62 -9.27 -8.03
CA PRO A 140 -7.40 -8.87 -7.33
C PRO A 140 -6.87 -7.50 -7.75
N ILE A 141 -7.04 -7.09 -9.01
CA ILE A 141 -6.54 -5.82 -9.51
C ILE A 141 -7.48 -4.68 -9.12
N VAL A 142 -8.80 -4.90 -9.17
CA VAL A 142 -9.78 -3.95 -8.63
C VAL A 142 -9.56 -3.78 -7.13
N ALA A 143 -9.34 -4.86 -6.37
CA ALA A 143 -9.04 -4.77 -4.94
C ALA A 143 -7.78 -3.95 -4.67
N ALA A 144 -6.70 -4.19 -5.43
CA ALA A 144 -5.47 -3.43 -5.30
C ALA A 144 -5.67 -1.93 -5.61
N ARG A 145 -6.52 -1.59 -6.58
CA ARG A 145 -6.90 -0.18 -6.85
C ARG A 145 -7.67 0.45 -5.70
N ILE A 146 -8.61 -0.28 -5.11
CA ILE A 146 -9.34 0.19 -3.92
C ILE A 146 -8.36 0.45 -2.77
N VAL A 147 -7.35 -0.42 -2.58
CA VAL A 147 -6.30 -0.20 -1.58
C VAL A 147 -5.51 1.07 -1.88
N ILE A 148 -5.02 1.25 -3.11
CA ILE A 148 -4.23 2.43 -3.50
C ILE A 148 -5.03 3.73 -3.29
N GLU A 149 -6.30 3.75 -3.73
CA GLU A 149 -7.20 4.89 -3.61
C GLU A 149 -7.53 5.19 -2.15
N TYR A 150 -7.89 4.18 -1.36
CA TYR A 150 -8.29 4.37 0.04
C TYR A 150 -7.11 4.69 0.98
N ARG A 151 -5.92 4.17 0.67
CA ARG A 151 -4.71 4.39 1.48
C ARG A 151 -3.91 5.60 1.01
N GLY A 152 -4.30 6.27 -0.08
CA GLY A 152 -3.60 7.43 -0.61
C GLY A 152 -2.15 7.15 -0.99
N VAL A 153 -1.85 5.96 -1.53
CA VAL A 153 -0.46 5.58 -1.88
C VAL A 153 -0.01 6.38 -3.11
N ARG A 154 0.67 7.52 -2.87
CA ARG A 154 1.12 8.45 -3.94
C ARG A 154 2.39 8.01 -4.65
N CYS A 155 3.22 7.21 -3.99
CA CYS A 155 4.48 6.71 -4.56
C CYS A 155 4.26 5.55 -5.55
N PHE A 156 3.04 5.02 -5.64
CA PHE A 156 2.74 3.93 -6.56
C PHE A 156 2.71 4.44 -8.00
N ARG A 157 3.69 4.01 -8.80
CA ARG A 157 3.75 4.25 -10.23
C ARG A 157 3.53 2.92 -10.95
N GLU A 158 2.37 2.78 -11.58
CA GLU A 158 1.90 1.55 -12.26
C GLU A 158 2.96 0.92 -13.18
N GLY A 159 3.73 1.74 -13.89
CA GLY A 159 4.77 1.29 -14.84
C GLY A 159 6.19 1.16 -14.28
N SER A 160 6.42 1.45 -12.99
CA SER A 160 7.77 1.44 -12.41
C SER A 160 8.37 0.04 -12.28
N ALA A 161 9.70 -0.03 -12.27
CA ALA A 161 10.42 -1.29 -12.00
C ALA A 161 10.05 -1.89 -10.63
N ALA A 162 9.83 -1.05 -9.62
CA ALA A 162 9.39 -1.46 -8.29
C ALA A 162 7.98 -2.08 -8.32
N ALA A 163 7.01 -1.43 -8.99
CA ALA A 163 5.66 -1.98 -9.15
C ALA A 163 5.68 -3.32 -9.90
N ARG A 164 6.57 -3.47 -10.88
CA ARG A 164 6.77 -4.74 -11.59
C ARG A 164 7.36 -5.83 -10.71
N GLY A 165 8.38 -5.51 -9.92
CA GLY A 165 8.95 -6.44 -8.94
C GLY A 165 7.91 -6.89 -7.92
N ALA A 166 7.14 -5.96 -7.36
CA ALA A 166 6.06 -6.24 -6.42
C ALA A 166 4.96 -7.11 -7.03
N LEU A 167 4.52 -6.81 -8.26
CA LEU A 167 3.50 -7.60 -8.95
C LEU A 167 3.99 -9.03 -9.22
N LYS A 168 5.23 -9.18 -9.68
CA LYS A 168 5.84 -10.50 -9.91
C LYS A 168 5.88 -11.33 -8.63
N LEU A 169 6.34 -10.73 -7.53
CA LEU A 169 6.38 -11.37 -6.22
C LEU A 169 4.97 -11.77 -5.75
N ALA A 170 4.01 -10.84 -5.86
CA ALA A 170 2.63 -11.08 -5.44
C ALA A 170 1.96 -12.21 -6.23
N LEU A 171 2.11 -12.24 -7.55
CA LEU A 171 1.62 -13.35 -8.39
C LEU A 171 2.26 -14.68 -7.98
N HIS A 172 3.58 -14.71 -7.79
CA HIS A 172 4.27 -15.93 -7.39
C HIS A 172 3.76 -16.47 -6.03
N CYS A 173 3.71 -15.60 -5.01
CA CYS A 173 3.21 -15.97 -3.69
C CYS A 173 1.75 -16.43 -3.73
N ALA A 174 0.92 -15.77 -4.55
CA ALA A 174 -0.47 -16.15 -4.74
C ALA A 174 -0.61 -17.54 -5.35
N MET A 175 0.20 -17.89 -6.36
CA MET A 175 0.16 -19.23 -6.96
C MET A 175 0.67 -20.32 -6.00
N VAL A 176 1.64 -20.01 -5.15
CA VAL A 176 2.12 -20.89 -4.08
C VAL A 176 1.01 -21.12 -3.04
N ALA A 177 0.38 -20.04 -2.56
CA ALA A 177 -0.72 -20.11 -1.59
C ALA A 177 -1.93 -20.86 -2.16
N ALA A 178 -2.21 -20.68 -3.46
CA ALA A 178 -3.24 -21.43 -4.18
C ALA A 178 -2.82 -22.88 -4.53
N LYS A 179 -1.65 -23.34 -4.07
CA LYS A 179 -1.11 -24.70 -4.28
C LYS A 179 -1.08 -25.11 -5.76
N HIS A 180 -0.76 -24.18 -6.66
CA HIS A 180 -0.64 -24.48 -8.09
C HIS A 180 0.53 -25.46 -8.32
N PRO A 181 0.42 -26.47 -9.21
CA PRO A 181 1.50 -27.43 -9.46
C PRO A 181 2.79 -26.78 -9.97
N CYS A 182 2.65 -25.71 -10.78
CA CYS A 182 3.77 -24.96 -11.34
C CYS A 182 3.60 -23.45 -11.07
N PRO A 183 3.86 -22.95 -9.84
CA PRO A 183 3.56 -21.56 -9.47
C PRO A 183 4.28 -20.51 -10.32
N SER A 184 5.57 -20.72 -10.58
CA SER A 184 6.40 -19.76 -11.32
C SER A 184 5.99 -19.65 -12.79
N GLN A 185 5.67 -20.78 -13.44
CA GLN A 185 5.25 -20.79 -14.84
C GLN A 185 3.95 -20.00 -15.05
N LEU A 186 2.94 -20.20 -14.19
CA LEU A 186 1.68 -19.47 -14.28
C LEU A 186 1.86 -17.98 -13.98
N ALA A 187 2.69 -17.63 -12.99
CA ALA A 187 3.01 -16.24 -12.68
C ALA A 187 3.73 -15.53 -13.85
N ASP A 188 4.72 -16.19 -14.47
CA ASP A 188 5.46 -15.67 -15.62
C ASP A 188 4.56 -15.58 -16.87
N ALA A 189 3.62 -16.52 -17.06
CA ALA A 189 2.61 -16.44 -18.11
C ALA A 189 1.73 -15.19 -17.95
N TRP A 190 1.21 -14.92 -16.75
CA TRP A 190 0.44 -13.71 -16.48
C TRP A 190 1.25 -12.42 -16.73
N LEU A 191 2.51 -12.39 -16.31
CA LEU A 191 3.40 -11.26 -16.58
C LEU A 191 3.62 -11.04 -18.08
N SER A 192 3.80 -12.11 -18.85
CA SER A 192 3.95 -12.07 -20.31
C SER A 192 2.69 -11.54 -20.99
N LEU A 193 1.52 -12.05 -20.56
CA LEU A 193 0.20 -11.65 -21.05
C LEU A 193 -0.19 -10.22 -20.69
N SER A 194 0.39 -9.62 -19.64
CA SER A 194 0.12 -8.23 -19.22
C SER A 194 0.23 -7.23 -20.38
N SER A 195 1.16 -7.47 -21.29
CA SER A 195 1.44 -6.65 -22.47
C SER A 195 0.41 -6.80 -23.59
N SER A 196 -0.46 -7.82 -23.54
CA SER A 196 -1.35 -8.21 -24.63
C SER A 196 -2.80 -8.48 -24.18
N LEU A 197 -3.19 -7.99 -22.99
CA LEU A 197 -4.53 -8.24 -22.42
C LEU A 197 -5.69 -7.83 -23.34
N ASN A 198 -5.53 -6.80 -24.19
CA ASN A 198 -6.56 -6.40 -25.16
C ASN A 198 -6.88 -7.49 -26.20
N ASN A 199 -5.91 -8.37 -26.50
CA ASN A 199 -6.10 -9.50 -27.41
C ASN A 199 -6.61 -10.73 -26.63
N VAL A 200 -6.21 -10.87 -25.36
CA VAL A 200 -6.65 -11.97 -24.48
C VAL A 200 -8.13 -11.85 -24.13
N VAL A 201 -8.60 -10.67 -23.74
CA VAL A 201 -9.98 -10.47 -23.24
C VAL A 201 -11.05 -10.91 -24.26
N PRO A 202 -10.98 -10.54 -25.56
CA PRO A 202 -11.93 -11.03 -26.56
C PRO A 202 -11.86 -12.54 -26.76
N LEU A 203 -10.66 -13.13 -26.75
CA LEU A 203 -10.48 -14.59 -26.88
C LEU A 203 -11.15 -15.35 -25.74
N LEU A 204 -10.94 -14.91 -24.49
CA LEU A 204 -11.56 -15.51 -23.31
C LEU A 204 -13.08 -15.29 -23.29
N SER A 205 -13.55 -14.14 -23.77
CA SER A 205 -14.99 -13.85 -23.89
C SER A 205 -15.68 -14.77 -24.92
N GLY A 206 -14.93 -15.19 -25.96
CA GLY A 206 -15.37 -16.17 -26.95
C GLY A 206 -15.44 -17.61 -26.46
N VAL A 207 -14.93 -17.90 -25.25
CA VAL A 207 -15.05 -19.23 -24.64
C VAL A 207 -16.48 -19.44 -24.16
N GLN A 208 -17.17 -20.34 -24.84
CA GLN A 208 -18.55 -20.75 -24.59
C GLN A 208 -18.64 -22.29 -24.69
N PRO A 209 -19.75 -22.91 -24.24
CA PRO A 209 -19.94 -24.35 -24.43
C PRO A 209 -19.69 -24.77 -25.88
N ASN A 210 -18.80 -25.76 -26.07
CA ASN A 210 -18.36 -26.27 -27.38
C ASN A 210 -17.57 -25.26 -28.24
N PHE A 211 -16.80 -24.36 -27.62
CA PHE A 211 -15.98 -23.40 -28.35
C PHE A 211 -14.99 -24.08 -29.33
N PRO A 212 -14.69 -23.46 -30.50
CA PRO A 212 -13.77 -24.02 -31.48
C PRO A 212 -12.36 -24.23 -30.94
N ARG A 213 -11.69 -25.31 -31.37
CA ARG A 213 -10.28 -25.58 -31.01
C ARG A 213 -9.34 -24.42 -31.39
N ASP A 214 -9.73 -23.62 -32.39
CA ASP A 214 -9.00 -22.45 -32.86
C ASP A 214 -8.82 -21.38 -31.79
N ILE A 215 -9.77 -21.22 -30.85
CA ILE A 215 -9.63 -20.25 -29.74
C ILE A 215 -8.51 -20.69 -28.79
N LEU A 216 -8.45 -21.98 -28.47
CA LEU A 216 -7.38 -22.54 -27.65
C LEU A 216 -6.02 -22.41 -28.35
N HIS A 217 -5.95 -22.77 -29.63
CA HIS A 217 -4.72 -22.62 -30.41
C HIS A 217 -4.28 -21.15 -30.48
N SER A 218 -5.20 -20.23 -30.72
CA SER A 218 -4.93 -18.78 -30.77
C SER A 218 -4.44 -18.25 -29.43
N PHE A 219 -5.06 -18.69 -28.31
CA PHE A 219 -4.64 -18.31 -26.97
C PHE A 219 -3.22 -18.80 -26.67
N HIS A 220 -2.89 -20.07 -26.96
CA HIS A 220 -1.53 -20.58 -26.76
C HIS A 220 -0.50 -19.94 -27.68
N THR A 221 -0.88 -19.65 -28.92
CA THR A 221 0.00 -18.94 -29.86
C THR A 221 0.34 -17.56 -29.30
N LEU A 222 -0.65 -16.83 -28.78
CA LEU A 222 -0.45 -15.53 -28.14
C LEU A 222 0.44 -15.63 -26.89
N VAL A 223 0.26 -16.65 -26.04
CA VAL A 223 1.13 -16.89 -24.87
C VAL A 223 2.58 -17.13 -25.31
N LYS A 224 2.80 -17.95 -26.35
CA LYS A 224 4.14 -18.24 -26.87
C LYS A 224 4.77 -17.00 -27.49
N GLU A 225 4.05 -16.26 -28.32
CA GLU A 225 4.54 -15.02 -28.95
C GLU A 225 4.94 -13.97 -27.91
N THR A 226 4.13 -13.83 -26.84
CA THR A 226 4.44 -12.88 -25.75
C THR A 226 5.63 -13.31 -24.89
N ALA A 227 5.87 -14.61 -24.72
CA ALA A 227 7.02 -15.14 -23.99
C ALA A 227 8.36 -14.98 -24.76
N HIS A 228 8.33 -14.99 -26.10
CA HIS A 228 9.54 -14.90 -26.95
C HIS A 228 9.90 -13.46 -27.34
N SER A 229 9.12 -12.45 -26.92
CA SER A 229 9.44 -11.04 -27.19
C SER A 229 10.62 -10.58 -26.33
N PRO A 230 11.80 -10.25 -26.91
CA PRO A 230 13.01 -9.91 -26.15
C PRO A 230 12.94 -8.55 -25.44
N CYS A 231 11.95 -7.72 -25.78
CA CYS A 231 11.84 -6.36 -25.29
C CYS A 231 10.50 -6.18 -24.56
N PRO A 232 10.48 -5.86 -23.26
CA PRO A 232 9.28 -5.29 -22.66
C PRO A 232 8.98 -3.98 -23.41
N PRO A 233 7.72 -3.73 -23.80
CA PRO A 233 7.39 -2.48 -24.48
C PRO A 233 7.82 -1.29 -23.61
N PRO A 234 8.32 -0.19 -24.24
CA PRO A 234 8.82 0.99 -23.52
C PRO A 234 7.74 1.63 -22.63
N ASP A 235 6.47 1.45 -22.97
CA ASP A 235 5.34 1.79 -22.11
C ASP A 235 5.08 0.66 -21.10
N GLY A 236 5.23 0.95 -19.82
CA GLY A 236 5.05 0.02 -18.69
C GLY A 236 3.85 -0.91 -18.88
N SER A 237 4.12 -2.16 -19.27
CA SER A 237 3.11 -3.18 -19.63
C SER A 237 2.07 -3.43 -18.55
N LEU A 238 2.39 -3.10 -17.30
CA LEU A 238 1.53 -3.26 -16.15
C LEU A 238 0.40 -2.23 -16.06
N VAL A 239 0.48 -1.10 -16.79
CA VAL A 239 -0.60 -0.09 -16.86
C VAL A 239 -1.90 -0.68 -17.40
N ARG A 240 -1.85 -1.73 -18.23
CA ARG A 240 -3.02 -2.31 -18.89
C ARG A 240 -3.98 -3.02 -17.91
N PRO A 241 -3.53 -3.93 -17.04
CA PRO A 241 -4.37 -4.47 -15.97
C PRO A 241 -5.09 -3.38 -15.17
N TRP A 242 -4.37 -2.32 -14.78
CA TRP A 242 -4.95 -1.20 -14.01
C TRP A 242 -6.02 -0.44 -14.80
N LYS A 243 -5.79 -0.19 -16.09
CA LYS A 243 -6.77 0.45 -17.00
C LYS A 243 -8.02 -0.41 -17.22
N LEU A 244 -7.89 -1.72 -17.29
CA LEU A 244 -9.04 -2.63 -17.40
C LEU A 244 -9.88 -2.59 -16.13
N ALA A 245 -9.24 -2.75 -14.97
CA ALA A 245 -9.90 -2.63 -13.67
C ALA A 245 -10.54 -1.25 -13.42
N ALA A 246 -10.01 -0.18 -14.04
CA ALA A 246 -10.60 1.16 -14.01
C ALA A 246 -12.00 1.25 -14.60
N ARG A 247 -12.32 0.40 -15.59
CA ARG A 247 -13.61 0.39 -16.27
C ARG A 247 -14.72 -0.27 -15.45
N CYS A 248 -14.37 -1.02 -14.41
CA CYS A 248 -15.30 -1.81 -13.60
C CYS A 248 -15.95 -1.02 -12.43
N ARG A 249 -15.79 0.32 -12.33
CA ARG A 249 -16.25 1.08 -11.15
C ARG A 249 -17.77 1.01 -10.93
N LYS A 250 -18.17 0.30 -9.88
CA LYS A 250 -19.28 0.68 -8.99
C LYS A 250 -18.67 1.49 -7.83
N HIS A 251 -19.37 2.50 -7.31
CA HIS A 251 -18.82 3.42 -6.29
C HIS A 251 -18.18 2.67 -5.12
N ALA A 252 -16.91 2.98 -4.81
CA ALA A 252 -16.23 2.39 -3.66
C ALA A 252 -16.99 2.79 -2.38
N PRO A 253 -17.47 1.83 -1.58
CA PRO A 253 -18.15 2.17 -0.34
C PRO A 253 -17.21 2.96 0.58
N LYS A 254 -17.76 3.93 1.30
CA LYS A 254 -17.03 4.63 2.35
C LYS A 254 -16.68 3.61 3.43
N LEU A 255 -15.46 3.09 3.43
CA LEU A 255 -14.99 2.15 4.44
C LEU A 255 -15.04 2.82 5.82
N THR A 256 -15.89 2.30 6.69
CA THR A 256 -16.24 2.89 8.00
C THR A 256 -15.33 2.47 9.14
N TYR A 257 -14.17 1.86 8.89
CA TYR A 257 -13.32 1.44 9.99
C TYR A 257 -12.47 2.58 10.55
N ARG A 258 -12.64 2.74 11.85
CA ARG A 258 -11.75 3.45 12.74
C ARG A 258 -10.41 2.71 12.81
N HIS A 259 -9.35 3.43 12.47
CA HIS A 259 -7.95 3.04 12.49
C HIS A 259 -7.63 1.57 12.28
N SER A 260 -7.32 1.16 11.06
CA SER A 260 -6.56 -0.06 10.88
C SER A 260 -5.07 0.22 11.08
N TRP A 261 -4.36 -0.67 11.78
CA TRP A 261 -2.91 -0.59 12.01
C TRP A 261 -2.11 -0.40 10.71
N SER A 262 -2.64 -0.93 9.61
CA SER A 262 -2.14 -0.74 8.25
C SER A 262 -2.10 0.73 7.79
N LEU A 263 -3.05 1.60 8.17
CA LEU A 263 -2.98 3.04 7.83
C LEU A 263 -1.76 3.70 8.48
N THR A 264 -1.49 3.38 9.74
CA THR A 264 -0.30 3.87 10.44
C THR A 264 0.97 3.35 9.77
N ARG A 265 1.01 2.10 9.33
CA ARG A 265 2.14 1.55 8.58
C ARG A 265 2.39 2.28 7.26
N VAL A 266 1.35 2.62 6.51
CA VAL A 266 1.47 3.43 5.28
C VAL A 266 2.07 4.81 5.57
N LEU A 267 1.63 5.46 6.65
CA LEU A 267 2.21 6.74 7.07
C LEU A 267 3.67 6.60 7.50
N LEU A 268 4.02 5.57 8.28
CA LEU A 268 5.40 5.33 8.70
C LEU A 268 6.33 5.03 7.52
N ASP A 269 5.88 4.26 6.54
CA ASP A 269 6.63 4.02 5.29
C ASP A 269 6.85 5.32 4.50
N THR A 270 5.84 6.19 4.45
CA THR A 270 5.97 7.52 3.85
C THR A 270 6.97 8.40 4.61
N ILE A 271 6.90 8.40 5.95
CA ILE A 271 7.84 9.14 6.82
C ILE A 271 9.26 8.61 6.65
N HIS A 272 9.45 7.29 6.58
CA HIS A 272 10.76 6.66 6.31
C HIS A 272 11.39 7.22 5.02
N GLY A 273 10.60 7.30 3.94
CA GLY A 273 11.03 7.93 2.70
C GLY A 273 11.50 9.38 2.85
N PHE A 274 10.83 10.18 3.69
CA PHE A 274 11.26 11.55 3.99
C PHE A 274 12.58 11.60 4.76
N TYR A 275 12.79 10.69 5.72
CA TYR A 275 14.06 10.62 6.44
C TYR A 275 15.23 10.20 5.54
N LEU A 276 15.03 9.23 4.65
CA LEU A 276 16.05 8.86 3.66
C LEU A 276 16.41 10.05 2.76
N GLN A 277 15.38 10.79 2.32
CA GLN A 277 15.55 12.00 1.53
C GLN A 277 16.28 13.13 2.29
N ALA A 278 16.02 13.29 3.58
CA ALA A 278 16.73 14.28 4.41
C ALA A 278 18.17 13.85 4.70
N LEU A 279 18.40 12.57 5.00
CA LEU A 279 19.74 12.00 5.20
C LEU A 279 20.63 12.16 3.97
N ALA A 280 20.07 12.02 2.76
CA ALA A 280 20.80 12.25 1.52
C ALA A 280 21.25 13.72 1.33
N ARG A 281 20.63 14.69 2.03
CA ARG A 281 20.92 16.13 1.94
C ARG A 281 21.73 16.66 3.13
N LEU A 282 21.73 15.95 4.26
CA LEU A 282 22.41 16.37 5.48
C LEU A 282 23.85 15.82 5.54
N PRO A 283 24.84 16.63 5.98
CA PRO A 283 26.18 16.14 6.27
C PRO A 283 26.19 15.13 7.43
N VAL A 284 27.20 14.26 7.46
CA VAL A 284 27.36 13.19 8.47
C VAL A 284 27.37 13.74 9.91
N GLY A 285 27.95 14.92 10.15
CA GLY A 285 28.03 15.55 11.48
C GLY A 285 26.68 15.95 12.12
N TYR A 286 25.55 15.78 11.41
CA TYR A 286 24.22 16.13 11.92
C TYR A 286 23.43 14.94 12.49
N HIS A 287 23.99 13.72 12.49
CA HIS A 287 23.27 12.51 12.90
C HIS A 287 22.70 12.58 14.33
N ARG A 288 23.45 13.13 15.30
CA ARG A 288 22.95 13.35 16.67
C ARG A 288 21.74 14.28 16.67
N SER A 289 21.89 15.48 16.12
CA SER A 289 20.82 16.48 16.08
C SER A 289 19.57 16.00 15.34
N LEU A 290 19.75 15.19 14.30
CA LEU A 290 18.66 14.57 13.54
C LEU A 290 17.85 13.61 14.43
N LEU A 291 18.54 12.74 15.17
CA LEU A 291 17.91 11.73 16.04
C LEU A 291 17.32 12.31 17.32
N ASP A 292 17.83 13.45 17.79
CA ASP A 292 17.33 14.14 18.96
C ASP A 292 16.13 15.04 18.63
N ALA A 293 16.17 15.72 17.48
CA ALA A 293 15.25 16.83 17.21
C ALA A 293 14.73 16.97 15.77
N GLY A 294 15.29 16.24 14.81
CA GLY A 294 15.00 16.35 13.37
C GLY A 294 13.64 15.82 12.95
N HIS A 295 12.57 16.24 13.62
CA HIS A 295 11.21 15.77 13.38
C HIS A 295 10.60 16.36 12.10
N CYS A 296 9.68 15.62 11.48
CA CYS A 296 9.09 16.02 10.19
C CYS A 296 7.84 16.92 10.28
N TYR A 297 7.39 17.27 11.51
CA TYR A 297 6.34 18.27 11.70
C TYR A 297 6.93 19.69 11.71
N GLY A 298 6.13 20.65 11.26
CA GLY A 298 6.55 22.04 11.13
C GLY A 298 5.78 22.76 10.01
N PRO A 299 6.13 24.01 9.72
CA PRO A 299 5.43 24.83 8.75
C PRO A 299 5.79 24.52 7.29
N PHE A 300 6.83 23.73 7.02
CA PHE A 300 7.28 23.38 5.67
C PHE A 300 6.80 21.98 5.24
N ASP A 301 7.22 21.54 4.06
CA ASP A 301 7.10 20.13 3.70
C ASP A 301 7.90 19.23 4.67
N PRO A 302 7.54 17.94 4.81
CA PRO A 302 8.15 17.06 5.80
C PRO A 302 9.68 16.94 5.70
N VAL A 303 10.27 16.99 4.51
CA VAL A 303 11.72 16.86 4.33
C VAL A 303 12.42 18.14 4.79
N SER A 304 11.92 19.30 4.37
CA SER A 304 12.44 20.59 4.84
C SER A 304 12.31 20.75 6.35
N ASN A 305 11.21 20.30 6.96
CA ASN A 305 11.06 20.30 8.42
C ASN A 305 12.13 19.46 9.11
N ILE A 306 12.41 18.26 8.61
CA ILE A 306 13.48 17.39 9.17
C ILE A 306 14.82 18.15 9.16
N ILE A 307 15.18 18.74 8.02
CA ILE A 307 16.45 19.46 7.83
C ILE A 307 16.53 20.69 8.74
N VAL A 308 15.50 21.54 8.73
CA VAL A 308 15.47 22.79 9.51
C VAL A 308 15.50 22.51 11.01
N ASN A 309 14.71 21.56 11.50
CA ASN A 309 14.72 21.17 12.91
C ASN A 309 16.10 20.63 13.33
N THR A 310 16.72 19.83 12.47
CA THR A 310 18.06 19.27 12.69
C THR A 310 19.12 20.36 12.82
N ILE A 311 19.17 21.28 11.85
CA ILE A 311 20.14 22.39 11.83
C ILE A 311 19.93 23.32 13.02
N TRP A 312 18.68 23.68 13.32
CA TRP A 312 18.35 24.53 14.45
C TRP A 312 18.81 23.93 15.78
N TYR A 313 18.56 22.63 15.98
CA TYR A 313 18.94 21.96 17.22
C TYR A 313 20.46 21.90 17.38
N GLN A 314 21.19 21.55 16.32
CA GLN A 314 22.65 21.54 16.32
C GLN A 314 23.23 22.92 16.67
N ALA A 315 22.69 23.99 16.10
CA ALA A 315 23.17 25.36 16.32
C ALA A 315 22.84 25.87 17.74
N THR A 316 21.67 25.52 18.27
CA THR A 316 21.18 26.04 19.56
C THR A 316 21.70 25.22 20.74
N PHE A 317 21.92 23.92 20.53
CA PHE A 317 22.34 22.96 21.55
C PHE A 317 23.53 22.13 21.04
N PRO A 318 24.69 22.76 20.78
CA PRO A 318 25.85 22.06 20.22
C PRO A 318 26.34 20.95 21.17
N PRO A 319 26.96 19.89 20.63
CA PRO A 319 27.49 18.80 21.43
C PRO A 319 28.58 19.30 22.39
N LEU A 320 28.59 18.75 23.61
CA LEU A 320 29.58 19.12 24.63
C LEU A 320 30.96 18.49 24.36
N SER A 321 31.02 17.42 23.55
CA SER A 321 32.25 16.77 23.15
C SER A 321 32.19 16.22 21.72
N GLN A 322 33.33 16.11 21.04
CA GLN A 322 33.42 15.49 19.70
C GLN A 322 33.08 13.99 19.72
N GLN A 323 33.15 13.32 20.89
CA GLN A 323 32.76 11.92 21.05
C GLN A 323 31.24 11.70 21.00
N ASP A 324 30.44 12.78 21.00
CA ASP A 324 28.99 12.70 20.85
C ASP A 324 28.53 12.70 19.37
N GLU A 325 29.47 12.76 18.41
CA GLU A 325 29.15 12.61 16.98
C GLU A 325 28.86 11.13 16.68
N LEU A 326 27.64 10.86 16.19
CA LEU A 326 27.29 9.54 15.69
C LEU A 326 27.76 9.43 14.23
N ASP A 327 28.62 8.47 13.93
CA ASP A 327 29.05 8.20 12.55
C ASP A 327 27.99 7.46 11.72
N ILE A 328 27.13 6.66 12.37
CA ILE A 328 26.17 5.78 11.68
C ILE A 328 24.79 5.88 12.34
N VAL A 329 23.76 6.08 11.52
CA VAL A 329 22.36 5.99 11.94
C VAL A 329 21.87 4.56 11.78
N SER A 330 21.62 3.87 12.90
CA SER A 330 21.04 2.52 12.87
C SER A 330 19.57 2.53 12.43
N THR A 331 19.10 1.43 11.84
CA THR A 331 17.69 1.27 11.45
C THR A 331 16.73 1.43 12.64
N LEU A 332 17.13 1.00 13.84
CA LEU A 332 16.33 1.16 15.05
C LEU A 332 16.21 2.62 15.50
N CYS A 333 17.29 3.40 15.38
CA CYS A 333 17.25 4.84 15.64
C CYS A 333 16.35 5.56 14.62
N LEU A 334 16.42 5.16 13.36
CA LEU A 334 15.58 5.71 12.30
C LEU A 334 14.08 5.41 12.53
N MET A 335 13.74 4.15 12.78
CA MET A 335 12.37 3.75 13.12
C MET A 335 11.83 4.50 14.35
N ARG A 336 12.69 4.77 15.34
CA ARG A 336 12.30 5.54 16.53
C ARG A 336 11.96 6.99 16.17
N ILE A 337 12.79 7.69 15.40
CA ILE A 337 12.53 9.10 15.06
C ILE A 337 11.34 9.24 14.09
N GLU A 338 11.13 8.26 13.20
CA GLU A 338 9.94 8.16 12.34
C GLU A 338 8.66 8.05 13.18
N ALA A 339 8.62 7.12 14.15
CA ALA A 339 7.48 6.95 15.03
C ALA A 339 7.21 8.21 15.89
N ARG A 340 8.26 8.82 16.42
CA ARG A 340 8.17 10.09 17.17
C ARG A 340 7.56 11.21 16.33
N SER A 341 7.98 11.31 15.08
CA SER A 341 7.44 12.29 14.13
C SER A 341 5.97 12.04 13.82
N PHE A 342 5.58 10.77 13.63
CA PHE A 342 4.18 10.39 13.48
C PHE A 342 3.33 10.82 14.69
N TYR A 343 3.77 10.55 15.92
CA TYR A 343 3.06 10.98 17.13
C TYR A 343 2.99 12.51 17.25
N GLY A 344 4.06 13.21 16.88
CA GLY A 344 4.10 14.67 16.82
C GLY A 344 3.04 15.24 15.88
N LEU A 345 2.95 14.72 14.65
CA LEU A 345 1.97 15.15 13.64
C LEU A 345 0.53 14.92 14.09
N VAL A 346 0.22 13.75 14.66
CA VAL A 346 -1.13 13.44 15.17
C VAL A 346 -1.49 14.37 16.33
N SER A 347 -0.56 14.61 17.27
CA SER A 347 -0.79 15.47 18.42
C SER A 347 -0.94 16.94 18.03
N PHE A 348 -0.20 17.40 17.02
CA PHE A 348 -0.37 18.72 16.42
C PHE A 348 -1.82 18.88 15.93
N LEU A 349 -2.28 18.00 15.04
CA LEU A 349 -3.62 18.10 14.44
C LEU A 349 -4.73 18.03 15.48
N CYS A 350 -4.66 17.09 16.43
CA CYS A 350 -5.66 16.96 17.47
C CYS A 350 -5.67 18.13 18.46
N THR A 351 -4.53 18.83 18.63
CA THR A 351 -4.46 20.04 19.45
C THR A 351 -4.96 21.26 18.68
N CYS A 352 -4.65 21.39 17.38
CA CYS A 352 -5.17 22.45 16.50
C CYS A 352 -6.69 22.35 16.30
N TYR A 353 -7.21 21.14 16.15
CA TYR A 353 -8.62 20.87 15.87
C TYR A 353 -9.22 20.03 16.98
N GLN A 354 -9.86 20.68 17.95
CA GLN A 354 -10.43 19.98 19.11
C GLN A 354 -11.48 18.93 18.73
N ASP A 355 -12.22 19.17 17.65
CA ASP A 355 -13.25 18.24 17.16
C ASP A 355 -12.68 17.02 16.44
N LEU A 356 -11.39 17.02 16.08
CA LEU A 356 -10.77 15.88 15.41
C LEU A 356 -10.51 14.75 16.39
N ASP A 357 -11.06 13.57 16.10
CA ASP A 357 -10.56 12.33 16.69
C ASP A 357 -9.23 11.90 16.03
N THR A 358 -8.45 11.08 16.74
CA THR A 358 -7.19 10.50 16.22
C THR A 358 -7.43 9.90 14.84
N ASP A 359 -8.56 9.19 14.76
CA ASP A 359 -9.45 9.04 13.66
C ASP A 359 -9.17 9.65 12.29
N GLN A 360 -9.89 10.74 12.16
CA GLN A 360 -9.81 11.80 11.20
C GLN A 360 -8.40 12.39 11.10
N ALA A 361 -7.61 12.50 12.17
CA ALA A 361 -6.25 13.02 12.07
C ALA A 361 -5.33 12.13 11.21
N ILE A 362 -5.37 10.81 11.38
CA ILE A 362 -4.61 9.87 10.53
C ILE A 362 -5.08 9.95 9.07
N ARG A 363 -6.40 10.02 8.83
CA ARG A 363 -6.94 10.17 7.47
C ARG A 363 -6.51 11.49 6.84
N PHE A 364 -6.57 12.57 7.60
CA PHE A 364 -6.10 13.88 7.19
C PHE A 364 -4.61 13.84 6.79
N LEU A 365 -3.76 13.16 7.56
CA LEU A 365 -2.34 13.00 7.22
C LEU A 365 -2.13 12.21 5.92
N LEU A 366 -2.95 11.19 5.63
CA LEU A 366 -2.91 10.47 4.36
C LEU A 366 -3.33 11.38 3.19
N ASP A 367 -4.41 12.13 3.37
CA ASP A 367 -4.96 13.04 2.35
C ASP A 367 -4.05 14.26 2.08
N THR A 368 -3.20 14.64 3.04
CA THR A 368 -2.25 15.76 2.90
C THR A 368 -0.82 15.32 2.63
N ALA A 369 -0.54 14.02 2.53
CA ALA A 369 0.81 13.46 2.46
C ALA A 369 1.72 13.99 3.60
N LEU A 370 1.18 14.06 4.81
CA LEU A 370 1.82 14.54 6.04
C LEU A 370 2.26 16.03 5.98
N ASN A 371 1.86 16.77 4.95
CA ASN A 371 2.21 18.18 4.81
C ASN A 371 1.21 19.07 5.57
N LEU A 372 1.64 19.61 6.70
CA LEU A 372 0.82 20.49 7.55
C LEU A 372 0.70 21.93 7.01
N SER A 373 1.52 22.35 6.04
CA SER A 373 1.41 23.69 5.45
C SER A 373 0.05 23.94 4.77
N ALA A 374 -0.63 22.87 4.35
CA ALA A 374 -1.96 22.91 3.74
C ALA A 374 -3.12 22.98 4.76
N THR A 375 -2.83 22.95 6.07
CA THR A 375 -3.86 23.01 7.13
C THR A 375 -4.43 24.43 7.29
N LYS A 376 -5.71 24.53 7.66
CA LYS A 376 -6.29 25.82 8.07
C LYS A 376 -5.54 26.33 9.30
N HIS A 377 -5.07 27.58 9.23
CA HIS A 377 -4.32 28.21 10.31
C HIS A 377 -5.10 28.17 11.63
N CYS A 378 -4.41 27.89 12.75
CA CYS A 378 -4.95 28.14 14.08
C CYS A 378 -5.44 29.58 14.18
N SER A 379 -6.48 29.79 14.98
CA SER A 379 -7.15 31.09 15.11
C SER A 379 -6.24 32.13 15.75
N SER A 380 -5.24 31.68 16.52
CA SER A 380 -4.23 32.53 17.14
C SER A 380 -2.82 31.93 17.12
N VAL A 381 -1.81 32.79 17.22
CA VAL A 381 -0.39 32.40 17.38
C VAL A 381 -0.18 31.53 18.63
N LYS A 382 -0.95 31.79 19.69
CA LYS A 382 -0.86 31.05 20.95
C LYS A 382 -1.35 29.61 20.81
N GLU A 383 -2.49 29.40 20.15
CA GLU A 383 -3.02 28.06 19.85
C GLU A 383 -2.05 27.24 18.99
N GLU A 384 -1.42 27.89 18.00
CA GLU A 384 -0.42 27.23 17.17
C GLU A 384 0.84 26.82 17.95
N GLN A 385 1.33 27.71 18.82
CA GLN A 385 2.46 27.38 19.70
C GLN A 385 2.12 26.22 20.65
N GLU A 386 0.88 26.17 21.17
CA GLU A 386 0.40 25.06 21.98
C GLU A 386 0.35 23.75 21.17
N ALA A 387 -0.05 23.80 19.89
CA ALA A 387 -0.04 22.62 19.02
C ALA A 387 1.37 22.11 18.72
N TYR A 388 2.33 22.99 18.43
CA TYR A 388 3.74 22.58 18.29
C TYR A 388 4.32 22.04 19.60
N ARG A 389 3.90 22.59 20.74
CA ARG A 389 4.28 22.07 22.06
C ARG A 389 3.75 20.65 22.26
N ALA A 390 2.49 20.39 21.91
CA ALA A 390 1.90 19.04 21.98
C ALA A 390 2.67 18.07 21.08
N ALA A 391 3.01 18.49 19.87
CA ALA A 391 3.80 17.72 18.92
C ALA A 391 5.17 17.35 19.49
N ALA A 392 5.88 18.33 20.05
CA ALA A 392 7.21 18.14 20.60
C ALA A 392 7.21 17.23 21.85
N ILE A 393 6.20 17.34 22.70
CA ILE A 393 6.04 16.42 23.84
C ILE A 393 5.76 14.99 23.35
N ALA A 394 4.86 14.84 22.38
CA ALA A 394 4.52 13.54 21.80
C ALA A 394 5.70 12.88 21.06
N ALA A 395 6.57 13.70 20.47
CA ALA A 395 7.78 13.25 19.80
C ALA A 395 8.96 13.00 20.76
N TRP A 396 8.79 13.22 22.06
CA TRP A 396 9.85 13.16 23.07
C TRP A 396 11.05 14.05 22.72
N HIS A 397 10.79 15.24 22.20
CA HIS A 397 11.83 16.22 21.92
C HIS A 397 12.52 16.65 23.24
N PRO A 398 13.86 16.77 23.30
CA PRO A 398 14.59 17.12 24.53
C PRO A 398 14.20 18.47 25.14
N ARG A 399 13.77 19.42 24.29
CA ARG A 399 13.43 20.81 24.67
C ARG A 399 12.10 21.23 24.01
N PRO A 400 10.94 20.70 24.44
CA PRO A 400 9.70 20.85 23.70
C PRO A 400 9.24 22.32 23.60
N ASP A 401 9.41 23.09 24.68
CA ASP A 401 9.00 24.50 24.72
C ASP A 401 9.85 25.38 23.79
N ALA A 402 11.16 25.10 23.72
CA ALA A 402 12.08 25.82 22.82
C ALA A 402 11.76 25.54 21.35
N GLN A 403 11.46 24.28 21.01
CA GLN A 403 11.09 23.90 19.66
C GLN A 403 9.76 24.53 19.25
N ALA A 404 8.77 24.54 20.14
CA ALA A 404 7.49 25.20 19.87
C ALA A 404 7.65 26.70 19.58
N GLY A 405 8.45 27.41 20.38
CA GLY A 405 8.74 28.83 20.14
C GLY A 405 9.46 29.08 18.81
N PHE A 406 10.41 28.21 18.45
CA PHE A 406 11.13 28.27 17.17
C PHE A 406 10.20 28.07 15.97
N LEU A 407 9.40 27.00 15.97
CA LEU A 407 8.49 26.68 14.86
C LEU A 407 7.40 27.74 14.67
N SER A 408 6.84 28.28 15.76
CA SER A 408 5.91 29.40 15.70
C SER A 408 6.54 30.66 15.10
N SER A 409 7.82 30.94 15.42
CA SER A 409 8.54 32.10 14.90
C SER A 409 8.91 31.96 13.41
N LEU A 410 9.32 30.75 12.99
CA LEU A 410 9.61 30.45 11.58
C LEU A 410 8.40 30.68 10.69
N LYS A 411 7.21 30.27 11.13
CA LYS A 411 5.99 30.49 10.35
C LYS A 411 5.64 31.97 10.21
N ALA A 412 5.87 32.77 11.25
CA ALA A 412 5.70 34.22 11.15
C ALA A 412 6.67 34.83 10.12
N MET A 413 7.90 34.29 10.02
CA MET A 413 8.89 34.71 9.03
C MET A 413 8.59 34.24 7.60
N LEU A 414 7.76 33.21 7.40
CA LEU A 414 7.35 32.72 6.07
C LEU A 414 6.44 33.67 5.29
N VAL A 415 5.94 34.74 5.93
CA VAL A 415 5.30 35.86 5.23
C VAL A 415 6.32 36.67 4.42
N ALA A 416 7.64 36.45 4.63
CA ALA A 416 8.72 37.10 3.88
C ALA A 416 9.19 36.24 2.68
N PRO A 417 9.13 36.76 1.43
CA PRO A 417 9.43 36.00 0.19
C PRO A 417 10.81 35.34 0.09
N HIS A 418 11.82 35.87 0.79
CA HIS A 418 13.22 35.44 0.64
C HIS A 418 13.52 34.06 1.25
N VAL A 419 12.80 33.67 2.32
CA VAL A 419 13.08 32.41 3.04
C VAL A 419 12.66 31.17 2.24
N LEU A 420 11.63 31.29 1.41
CA LEU A 420 11.15 30.19 0.56
C LEU A 420 12.14 29.82 -0.56
N SER A 421 12.87 30.80 -1.10
CA SER A 421 13.85 30.57 -2.17
C SER A 421 15.04 29.72 -1.72
N LEU A 422 15.56 29.97 -0.51
CA LEU A 422 16.71 29.25 0.06
C LEU A 422 16.45 27.76 0.32
N LEU A 423 15.17 27.35 0.45
CA LEU A 423 14.78 25.95 0.66
C LEU A 423 14.51 25.20 -0.65
N GLN A 424 14.26 25.90 -1.76
CA GLN A 424 13.92 25.31 -3.06
C GLN A 424 15.14 25.13 -3.98
N ASP A 425 16.21 25.90 -3.79
CA ASP A 425 17.40 25.88 -4.66
C ASP A 425 18.24 24.59 -4.57
N GLY A 426 17.87 23.63 -3.71
CA GLY A 426 18.52 22.32 -3.59
C GLY A 426 18.17 21.30 -4.69
N GLU A 427 17.17 21.55 -5.53
CA GLU A 427 16.79 20.62 -6.63
C GLU A 427 17.43 20.96 -7.99
N ALA A 428 18.11 22.10 -8.14
CA ALA A 428 18.58 22.59 -9.44
C ALA A 428 20.03 22.22 -9.82
N SER A 429 20.74 21.41 -9.04
CA SER A 429 22.15 21.09 -9.31
C SER A 429 22.47 19.58 -9.24
N SER A 430 21.82 18.81 -10.11
CA SER A 430 22.33 17.50 -10.53
C SER A 430 22.11 17.26 -12.02
N HIS A 431 22.79 18.06 -12.84
CA HIS A 431 23.18 17.66 -14.19
C HIS A 431 24.69 17.48 -14.18
N PHE A 432 25.14 16.23 -14.04
CA PHE A 432 26.28 15.65 -14.76
C PHE A 432 26.13 14.14 -14.81
#